data_AF-A0A5N7ZNM2-F1
#
_entry.id   AF-A0A5N7ZNM2-F1
#
_cell.length_a   1.000
_cell.length_b   1.000
_cell.length_c   1.000
_cell.angle_alpha   90.00
_cell.angle_beta   90.00
_cell.angle_gamma   90.00
#
_symmetry.space_group_name_H-M   'P 1'
#
loop_
_entity.id
_entity.type
_entity.pdbx_description
1 polymer ?
#
loop_
_entity_poly.entity_id
_entity_poly.type
_entity_poly.pdbx_seq_one_letter_code
_entity_poly.pdbx_strand_id
1 'polypeptide(L)'
;MTAGVKLASALAGWRGYAAVALAGGLILGGAAWTAQEWRWDAKVARVEAARAQERDAQAQATMTAIEAARDEGRRRTAAVEKARDDAKEMAAGAAADAAGARAERDGLRAQANALASSAVARDPAAADGSPAGASAVDLLAYMLGRVSDRATELAGVADRARIAGFTCERAYEGLSE
;
A
#
# COMPACT_ATOMS: atom_id res chain seq x y z
N MET A 1 68.13 -35.60 -60.91
CA MET A 1 68.71 -36.57 -59.95
C MET A 1 69.68 -35.95 -58.95
N THR A 2 70.33 -34.80 -59.25
CA THR A 2 71.34 -34.18 -58.37
C THR A 2 70.78 -33.40 -57.17
N ALA A 3 69.55 -32.88 -57.24
CA ALA A 3 68.92 -32.14 -56.13
C ALA A 3 68.52 -33.05 -54.96
N GLY A 4 68.03 -34.27 -55.24
CA GLY A 4 67.63 -35.24 -54.21
C GLY A 4 68.81 -35.76 -53.39
N VAL A 5 69.99 -35.91 -54.00
CA VAL A 5 71.20 -36.40 -53.33
C VAL A 5 71.83 -35.32 -52.43
N LYS A 6 71.73 -34.03 -52.78
CA LYS A 6 72.20 -32.93 -51.92
C LYS A 6 71.31 -32.69 -50.69
N LEU A 7 70.01 -32.94 -50.80
CA LEU A 7 69.08 -32.90 -49.66
C LEU A 7 69.33 -34.09 -48.72
N ALA A 8 69.58 -35.28 -49.27
CA ALA A 8 69.91 -36.47 -48.49
C ALA A 8 71.24 -36.32 -47.71
N SER A 9 72.28 -35.69 -48.29
CA SER A 9 73.55 -35.45 -47.60
C SER A 9 73.51 -34.31 -46.59
N ALA A 10 72.63 -33.31 -46.76
CA ALA A 10 72.41 -32.25 -45.78
C ALA A 10 71.67 -32.73 -44.51
N LEU A 11 70.90 -33.83 -44.63
CA LEU A 11 70.19 -34.49 -43.53
C LEU A 11 71.01 -35.61 -42.86
N ALA A 12 72.07 -36.11 -43.51
CA ALA A 12 72.98 -37.10 -42.96
C ALA A 12 74.07 -36.44 -42.11
N GLY A 13 73.78 -36.22 -40.82
CA GLY A 13 74.71 -35.67 -39.84
C GLY A 13 74.04 -34.79 -38.80
N TRP A 14 74.82 -34.14 -37.94
CA TRP A 14 74.31 -33.39 -36.78
C TRP A 14 73.26 -32.30 -37.10
N ARG A 15 73.27 -31.75 -38.34
CA ARG A 15 72.32 -30.72 -38.79
C ARG A 15 70.90 -31.27 -38.98
N GLY A 16 70.76 -32.53 -39.42
CA GLY A 16 69.46 -33.20 -39.53
C GLY A 16 68.85 -33.44 -38.15
N TYR A 17 69.65 -33.91 -37.20
CA TYR A 17 69.23 -34.05 -35.80
C TYR A 17 68.85 -32.71 -35.17
N ALA A 18 69.61 -31.64 -35.45
CA ALA A 18 69.28 -30.29 -34.97
C ALA A 18 67.94 -29.78 -35.52
N ALA A 19 67.66 -30.00 -36.82
CA ALA A 19 66.40 -29.60 -37.43
C ALA A 19 65.19 -30.39 -36.87
N VAL A 20 65.34 -31.70 -36.66
CA VAL A 20 64.30 -32.54 -36.03
C VAL A 20 64.08 -32.14 -34.57
N ALA A 21 65.14 -31.83 -33.81
CA ALA A 21 65.02 -31.36 -32.44
C ALA A 21 64.26 -30.03 -32.34
N LEU A 22 64.51 -29.09 -33.27
CA LEU A 22 63.79 -27.81 -33.32
C LEU A 22 62.32 -27.99 -33.71
N ALA A 23 62.03 -28.81 -34.73
CA ALA A 23 60.66 -29.11 -35.13
C ALA A 23 59.88 -29.83 -34.01
N GLY A 24 60.50 -30.79 -33.34
CA GLY A 24 59.93 -31.47 -32.18
C GLY A 24 59.66 -30.50 -31.01
N GLY A 25 60.60 -29.59 -30.73
CA GLY A 25 60.41 -28.55 -29.72
C GLY A 25 59.25 -27.61 -30.02
N LEU A 26 59.07 -27.20 -31.28
CA LEU A 26 57.94 -26.35 -31.70
C LEU A 26 56.59 -27.08 -31.59
N ILE A 27 56.53 -28.35 -31.99
CA ILE A 27 55.30 -29.16 -31.91
C ILE A 27 54.91 -29.40 -30.43
N LEU A 28 55.88 -29.81 -29.59
CA LEU A 28 55.62 -30.04 -28.17
C LEU A 28 55.29 -28.74 -27.43
N GLY A 29 55.99 -27.64 -27.75
CA GLY A 29 55.69 -26.31 -27.20
C GLY A 29 54.30 -25.82 -27.60
N GLY A 30 53.91 -25.98 -28.86
CA GLY A 30 52.56 -25.65 -29.35
C GLY A 30 51.47 -26.48 -28.69
N ALA A 31 51.68 -27.80 -28.53
CA ALA A 31 50.75 -28.69 -27.85
C ALA A 31 50.64 -28.38 -26.35
N ALA A 32 51.74 -28.04 -25.68
CA ALA A 32 51.72 -27.61 -24.28
C ALA A 32 50.99 -26.26 -24.11
N TRP A 33 51.16 -25.33 -25.05
CA TRP A 33 50.46 -24.05 -25.05
C TRP A 33 48.95 -24.22 -25.18
N THR A 34 48.47 -25.00 -26.16
CA THR A 34 47.03 -25.25 -26.34
C THR A 34 46.41 -25.99 -25.16
N ALA A 35 47.13 -26.95 -24.58
CA ALA A 35 46.69 -27.62 -23.35
C ALA A 35 46.58 -26.65 -22.16
N GLN A 36 47.50 -25.68 -22.07
CA GLN A 36 47.46 -24.64 -21.04
C GLN A 36 46.31 -23.65 -21.27
N GLU A 37 45.99 -23.30 -22.52
CA GLU A 37 44.84 -22.49 -22.92
C GLU A 37 43.52 -23.15 -22.47
N TRP A 38 43.31 -24.44 -22.79
CA TRP A 38 42.11 -25.17 -22.37
C TRP A 38 41.94 -25.22 -20.86
N ARG A 39 43.05 -25.33 -20.12
CA ARG A 39 43.02 -25.30 -18.66
C ARG A 39 42.63 -23.92 -18.13
N TRP A 40 43.01 -22.84 -18.82
CA TRP A 40 42.58 -21.49 -18.50
C TRP A 40 41.11 -21.26 -18.84
N ASP A 41 40.66 -21.65 -20.04
CA ASP A 41 39.25 -21.57 -20.45
C ASP A 41 38.34 -22.32 -19.47
N ALA A 42 38.74 -23.52 -19.05
CA ALA A 42 38.00 -24.29 -18.05
C ALA A 42 37.91 -23.58 -16.69
N LYS A 43 38.93 -22.81 -16.29
CA LYS A 43 38.88 -22.00 -15.06
C LYS A 43 37.98 -20.78 -15.24
N VAL A 44 38.07 -20.09 -16.38
CA VAL A 44 37.24 -18.91 -16.69
C VAL A 44 35.77 -19.32 -16.73
N ALA A 45 35.43 -20.40 -17.44
CA ALA A 45 34.07 -20.93 -17.50
C ALA A 45 33.50 -21.28 -16.11
N ARG A 46 34.32 -21.86 -15.22
CA ARG A 46 33.90 -22.14 -13.83
C ARG A 46 33.62 -20.87 -13.03
N VAL A 47 34.46 -19.84 -13.18
CA VAL A 47 34.27 -18.55 -12.49
C VAL A 47 33.05 -17.82 -13.04
N GLU A 48 32.83 -17.84 -14.35
CA GLU A 48 31.64 -17.25 -14.98
C GLU A 48 30.36 -17.97 -14.57
N ALA A 49 30.37 -19.31 -14.52
CA ALA A 49 29.25 -20.09 -14.03
C ALA A 49 28.94 -19.79 -12.56
N ALA A 50 29.96 -19.70 -11.70
CA ALA A 50 29.79 -19.30 -10.29
C ALA A 50 29.18 -17.90 -10.18
N ARG A 51 29.69 -16.93 -10.96
CA ARG A 51 29.12 -15.57 -11.00
C ARG A 51 27.71 -15.51 -11.58
N ALA A 52 27.36 -16.39 -12.51
CA ALA A 52 25.99 -16.50 -13.02
C ALA A 52 25.06 -16.99 -11.91
N GLN A 53 25.45 -18.06 -11.19
CA GLN A 53 24.69 -18.57 -10.04
C GLN A 53 24.53 -17.53 -8.93
N GLU A 54 25.57 -16.78 -8.61
CA GLU A 54 25.49 -15.68 -7.63
C GLU A 54 24.52 -14.58 -8.08
N ARG A 55 24.55 -14.19 -9.36
CA ARG A 55 23.62 -13.20 -9.91
C ARG A 55 22.18 -13.69 -9.90
N ASP A 56 21.95 -14.95 -10.25
CA ASP A 56 20.61 -15.55 -10.22
C ASP A 56 20.08 -15.65 -8.79
N ALA A 57 20.93 -16.04 -7.84
CA ALA A 57 20.58 -16.08 -6.42
C ALA A 57 20.26 -14.67 -5.88
N GLN A 58 21.05 -13.66 -6.24
CA GLN A 58 20.77 -12.26 -5.89
C GLN A 58 19.48 -11.75 -6.53
N ALA A 59 19.21 -12.09 -7.79
CA ALA A 59 17.99 -11.71 -8.47
C ALA A 59 16.76 -12.33 -7.78
N GLN A 60 16.81 -13.62 -7.44
CA GLN A 60 15.75 -14.30 -6.70
C GLN A 60 15.55 -13.71 -5.29
N ALA A 61 16.64 -13.44 -4.57
CA ALA A 61 16.57 -12.77 -3.27
C ALA A 61 15.95 -11.37 -3.36
N THR A 62 16.25 -10.63 -4.43
CA THR A 62 15.66 -9.31 -4.67
C THR A 62 14.16 -9.42 -5.01
N MET A 63 13.78 -10.37 -5.87
CA MET A 63 12.38 -10.59 -6.23
C MET A 63 11.54 -10.98 -5.01
N THR A 64 12.02 -11.93 -4.21
CA THR A 64 11.35 -12.36 -2.97
C THR A 64 11.22 -11.22 -1.96
N ALA A 65 12.25 -10.37 -1.81
CA ALA A 65 12.17 -9.18 -0.96
C ALA A 65 11.13 -8.16 -1.47
N ILE A 66 11.04 -7.94 -2.79
CA ILE A 66 10.03 -7.06 -3.39
C ILE A 66 8.62 -7.62 -3.19
N GLU A 67 8.43 -8.93 -3.36
CA GLU A 67 7.15 -9.59 -3.15
C GLU A 67 6.70 -9.47 -1.70
N ALA A 68 7.59 -9.75 -0.74
CA ALA A 68 7.32 -9.56 0.68
C ALA A 68 6.93 -8.11 1.01
N ALA A 69 7.63 -7.12 0.44
CA ALA A 69 7.30 -5.71 0.63
C ALA A 69 5.94 -5.34 0.00
N ARG A 70 5.58 -5.93 -1.14
CA ARG A 70 4.27 -5.74 -1.79
C ARG A 70 3.15 -6.39 -0.99
N ASP A 71 3.38 -7.57 -0.43
CA ASP A 71 2.41 -8.24 0.44
C ASP A 71 2.12 -7.43 1.69
N GLU A 72 3.16 -6.92 2.33
CA GLU A 72 3.01 -6.02 3.47
C GLU A 72 2.29 -4.72 3.08
N GLY A 73 2.62 -4.15 1.92
CA GLY A 73 1.90 -3.00 1.38
C GLY A 73 0.41 -3.27 1.13
N ARG A 74 0.06 -4.44 0.57
CA ARG A 74 -1.32 -4.89 0.37
C ARG A 74 -2.05 -5.04 1.70
N ARG A 75 -1.41 -5.68 2.69
CA ARG A 75 -1.97 -5.88 4.03
C ARG A 75 -2.30 -4.54 4.70
N ARG A 76 -1.34 -3.60 4.73
CA ARG A 76 -1.54 -2.25 5.29
C ARG A 76 -2.65 -1.48 4.58
N THR A 77 -2.66 -1.54 3.24
CA THR A 77 -3.71 -0.89 2.45
C THR A 77 -5.09 -1.47 2.78
N ALA A 78 -5.20 -2.80 2.84
CA ALA A 78 -6.46 -3.46 3.20
C ALA A 78 -6.95 -3.08 4.60
N ALA A 79 -6.04 -2.95 5.57
CA ALA A 79 -6.38 -2.50 6.92
C ALA A 79 -6.94 -1.06 6.95
N VAL A 80 -6.31 -0.13 6.23
CA VAL A 80 -6.78 1.26 6.12
C VAL A 80 -8.11 1.33 5.36
N GLU A 81 -8.27 0.57 4.29
CA GLU A 81 -9.51 0.49 3.51
C GLU A 81 -10.68 -0.02 4.37
N LYS A 82 -10.43 -1.05 5.19
CA LYS A 82 -11.41 -1.54 6.16
C LYS A 82 -11.79 -0.47 7.18
N ALA A 83 -10.81 0.21 7.78
CA ALA A 83 -11.09 1.29 8.74
C ALA A 83 -11.92 2.42 8.10
N ARG A 84 -11.65 2.75 6.83
CA ARG A 84 -12.44 3.72 6.06
C ARG A 84 -13.87 3.24 5.82
N ASP A 85 -14.07 1.97 5.48
CA ASP A 85 -15.40 1.45 5.22
C ASP A 85 -16.24 1.35 6.50
N ASP A 86 -15.64 0.94 7.62
CA ASP A 86 -16.25 1.02 8.96
C ASP A 86 -16.66 2.48 9.28
N ALA A 87 -15.79 3.45 8.96
CA ALA A 87 -16.08 4.88 9.17
C ALA A 87 -17.27 5.38 8.34
N LYS A 88 -17.41 4.92 7.09
CA LYS A 88 -18.55 5.26 6.23
C LYS A 88 -19.85 4.69 6.79
N GLU A 89 -19.83 3.46 7.28
CA GLU A 89 -21.01 2.85 7.89
C GLU A 89 -21.45 3.61 9.14
N MET A 90 -20.51 3.94 10.04
CA MET A 90 -20.80 4.75 11.23
C MET A 90 -21.32 6.15 10.85
N ALA A 91 -20.75 6.79 9.82
CA ALA A 91 -21.22 8.08 9.34
C ALA A 91 -22.64 8.02 8.76
N ALA A 92 -22.97 6.94 8.04
CA ALA A 92 -24.32 6.70 7.53
C ALA A 92 -25.33 6.50 8.67
N GLY A 93 -24.96 5.72 9.69
CA GLY A 93 -25.77 5.53 10.91
C GLY A 93 -26.02 6.86 11.63
N ALA A 94 -24.97 7.61 11.93
CA ALA A 94 -25.08 8.92 12.58
C ALA A 94 -25.91 9.93 11.75
N ALA A 95 -25.81 9.88 10.42
CA ALA A 95 -26.65 10.71 9.54
C ALA A 95 -28.14 10.32 9.62
N ALA A 96 -28.44 9.02 9.66
CA ALA A 96 -29.80 8.51 9.81
C ALA A 96 -30.38 8.89 11.19
N ASP A 97 -29.61 8.70 12.26
CA ASP A 97 -30.01 9.08 13.62
C ASP A 97 -30.29 10.59 13.73
N ALA A 98 -29.40 11.42 13.16
CA ALA A 98 -29.59 12.85 13.12
C ALA A 98 -30.81 13.26 12.28
N ALA A 99 -31.17 12.50 11.23
CA ALA A 99 -32.39 12.73 10.47
C ALA A 99 -33.64 12.35 11.28
N GLY A 100 -33.62 11.22 11.98
CA GLY A 100 -34.68 10.78 12.89
C GLY A 100 -34.94 11.80 14.00
N ALA A 101 -33.88 12.26 14.67
CA ALA A 101 -33.98 13.27 15.73
C ALA A 101 -34.58 14.60 15.24
N ARG A 102 -34.25 15.03 14.01
CA ARG A 102 -34.85 16.22 13.39
C ARG A 102 -36.34 16.02 13.12
N ALA A 103 -36.72 14.86 12.59
CA ALA A 103 -38.13 14.53 12.32
C ALA A 103 -38.96 14.51 13.61
N GLU A 104 -38.44 13.89 14.68
CA GLU A 104 -39.09 13.89 16.00
C GLU A 104 -39.22 15.30 16.57
N ARG A 105 -38.16 16.11 16.52
CA ARG A 105 -38.19 17.53 16.94
C ARG A 105 -39.26 18.32 16.19
N ASP A 106 -39.32 18.16 14.87
CA ASP A 106 -40.28 18.91 14.04
C ASP A 106 -41.71 18.44 14.31
N GLY A 107 -41.92 17.13 14.53
CA GLY A 107 -43.19 16.56 14.98
C GLY A 107 -43.64 17.07 16.35
N LEU A 108 -42.72 17.18 17.32
CA LEU A 108 -42.99 17.76 18.63
C LEU A 108 -43.35 19.25 18.52
N ARG A 109 -42.64 20.01 17.68
CA ARG A 109 -42.93 21.43 17.43
C ARG A 109 -44.31 21.61 16.79
N ALA A 110 -44.69 20.76 15.82
CA ALA A 110 -46.02 20.78 15.21
C ALA A 110 -47.13 20.50 16.24
N GLN A 111 -46.95 19.48 17.08
CA GLN A 111 -47.91 19.15 18.15
C GLN A 111 -48.04 20.27 19.18
N ALA A 112 -46.93 20.88 19.60
CA ALA A 112 -46.94 22.01 20.53
C ALA A 112 -47.72 23.21 19.96
N ASN A 113 -47.48 23.56 18.68
CA ASN A 113 -48.19 24.65 18.00
C ASN A 113 -49.70 24.34 17.85
N ALA A 114 -50.05 23.10 17.54
CA ALA A 114 -51.46 22.67 17.46
C ALA A 114 -52.17 22.77 18.83
N LEU A 115 -51.49 22.35 19.91
CA LEU A 115 -52.01 22.47 21.27
C LEU A 115 -52.21 23.93 21.66
N ALA A 116 -51.22 24.79 21.42
CA ALA A 116 -51.30 26.24 21.67
C ALA A 116 -52.49 26.86 20.93
N SER A 117 -52.64 26.57 19.63
CA SER A 117 -53.77 27.05 18.82
C SER A 117 -55.13 26.58 19.35
N SER A 118 -55.22 25.32 19.78
CA SER A 118 -56.46 24.74 20.33
C SER A 118 -56.87 25.31 21.70
N ALA A 119 -55.91 25.79 22.49
CA ALA A 119 -56.16 26.43 23.78
C ALA A 119 -56.78 27.82 23.56
N VAL A 120 -56.21 28.61 22.64
CA VAL A 120 -56.74 29.92 22.24
C VAL A 120 -58.17 29.81 21.68
N ALA A 121 -58.46 28.78 20.88
CA ALA A 121 -59.79 28.57 20.32
C ALA A 121 -60.86 28.17 21.36
N ARG A 122 -60.47 27.51 22.46
CA ARG A 122 -61.39 27.03 23.51
C ARG A 122 -61.74 28.08 24.55
N ASP A 123 -60.83 29.01 24.82
CA ASP A 123 -61.05 30.12 25.74
C ASP A 123 -60.50 31.42 25.15
N PRO A 124 -61.32 32.19 24.41
CA PRO A 124 -60.91 33.48 23.87
C PRO A 124 -60.56 34.49 24.97
N ALA A 125 -61.14 34.37 26.17
CA ALA A 125 -60.85 35.25 27.31
C ALA A 125 -59.49 34.91 27.98
N ALA A 126 -58.93 33.72 27.74
CA ALA A 126 -57.53 33.42 28.04
C ALA A 126 -56.54 34.25 27.19
N ALA A 127 -56.99 34.83 26.06
CA ALA A 127 -56.21 35.80 25.30
C ALA A 127 -56.30 37.23 25.91
N ASP A 128 -57.40 37.56 26.59
CA ASP A 128 -57.65 38.88 27.20
C ASP A 128 -57.16 39.01 28.66
N GLY A 129 -56.87 37.90 29.35
CA GLY A 129 -56.52 37.88 30.78
C GLY A 129 -55.13 38.42 31.15
N SER A 130 -54.24 38.66 30.17
CA SER A 130 -52.93 39.35 30.26
C SER A 130 -52.16 39.02 28.97
N PRO A 131 -51.30 39.90 28.42
CA PRO A 131 -50.47 39.60 27.25
C PRO A 131 -49.46 38.43 27.45
N ALA A 132 -49.53 37.69 28.56
CA ALA A 132 -48.59 36.65 28.96
C ALA A 132 -49.02 35.19 28.66
N GLY A 133 -50.28 34.92 28.28
CA GLY A 133 -50.78 33.54 28.10
C GLY A 133 -50.27 32.84 26.82
N ALA A 134 -50.38 33.52 25.68
CA ALA A 134 -49.75 33.09 24.43
C ALA A 134 -48.23 33.27 24.49
N SER A 135 -47.73 34.37 25.08
CA SER A 135 -46.30 34.67 25.09
C SER A 135 -45.46 33.70 25.92
N ALA A 136 -45.98 33.13 27.01
CA ALA A 136 -45.23 32.19 27.84
C ALA A 136 -45.06 30.82 27.16
N VAL A 137 -46.11 30.34 26.49
CA VAL A 137 -46.07 29.10 25.69
C VAL A 137 -45.21 29.29 24.44
N ASP A 138 -45.35 30.43 23.76
CA ASP A 138 -44.52 30.80 22.61
C ASP A 138 -43.04 30.95 23.01
N LEU A 139 -42.76 31.55 24.17
CA LEU A 139 -41.41 31.66 24.73
C LEU A 139 -40.83 30.28 25.07
N LEU A 140 -41.61 29.39 25.69
CA LEU A 140 -41.18 28.02 25.97
C LEU A 140 -40.91 27.25 24.67
N ALA A 141 -41.76 27.36 23.66
CA ALA A 141 -41.57 26.73 22.35
C ALA A 141 -40.33 27.30 21.62
N TYR A 142 -40.10 28.61 21.71
CA TYR A 142 -38.91 29.28 21.19
C TYR A 142 -37.63 28.81 21.89
N MET A 143 -37.61 28.79 23.22
CA MET A 143 -36.47 28.37 24.03
C MET A 143 -36.16 26.88 23.84
N LEU A 144 -37.19 26.03 23.85
CA LEU A 144 -37.05 24.60 23.56
C LEU A 144 -36.49 24.41 22.14
N GLY A 145 -36.97 25.18 21.17
CA GLY A 145 -36.42 25.20 19.81
C GLY A 145 -34.92 25.51 19.80
N ARG A 146 -34.51 26.61 20.45
CA ARG A 146 -33.10 27.03 20.53
C ARG A 146 -32.21 25.99 21.21
N VAL A 147 -32.67 25.39 22.31
CA VAL A 147 -31.91 24.36 23.03
C VAL A 147 -31.79 23.09 22.18
N SER A 148 -32.88 22.62 21.57
CA SER A 148 -32.88 21.44 20.71
C SER A 148 -32.01 21.61 19.46
N ASP A 149 -32.03 22.79 18.84
CA ASP A 149 -31.18 23.10 17.69
C ASP A 149 -29.69 23.08 18.09
N ARG A 150 -29.35 23.69 19.24
CA ARG A 150 -27.97 23.68 19.74
C ARG A 150 -27.51 22.27 20.15
N ALA A 151 -28.39 21.48 20.76
CA ALA A 151 -28.12 20.09 21.12
C ALA A 151 -27.84 19.25 19.88
N THR A 152 -28.64 19.42 18.81
CA THR A 152 -28.45 18.72 17.54
C THR A 152 -27.12 19.08 16.87
N GLU A 153 -26.75 20.36 16.90
CA GLU A 153 -25.46 20.80 16.36
C GLU A 153 -24.28 20.19 17.13
N LEU A 154 -24.36 20.19 18.46
CA LEU A 154 -23.34 19.63 19.33
C LEU A 154 -23.22 18.11 19.15
N ALA A 155 -24.35 17.40 19.06
CA ALA A 155 -24.38 15.97 18.76
C ALA A 155 -23.67 15.67 17.43
N GLY A 156 -23.99 16.43 16.37
CA GLY A 156 -23.33 16.24 15.07
C GLY A 156 -21.82 16.51 15.10
N VAL A 157 -21.35 17.46 15.92
CA VAL A 157 -19.90 17.66 16.14
C VAL A 157 -19.29 16.47 16.88
N ALA A 158 -19.95 15.99 17.93
CA ALA A 158 -19.49 14.85 18.72
C ALA A 158 -19.41 13.57 17.89
N ASP A 159 -20.41 13.29 17.05
CA ASP A 159 -20.44 12.12 16.17
C ASP A 159 -19.28 12.16 15.17
N ARG A 160 -19.05 13.32 14.52
CA ARG A 160 -17.92 13.48 13.59
C ARG A 160 -16.57 13.31 14.28
N ALA A 161 -16.41 13.89 15.47
CA ALA A 161 -15.17 13.75 16.24
C ALA A 161 -14.94 12.29 16.65
N ARG A 162 -16.00 11.60 17.10
CA ARG A 162 -15.94 10.19 17.49
C ARG A 162 -15.59 9.29 16.30
N ILE A 163 -16.26 9.46 15.16
CA ILE A 163 -15.98 8.69 13.95
C ILE A 163 -14.53 8.91 13.50
N ALA A 164 -14.07 10.15 13.46
CA ALA A 164 -12.68 10.46 13.10
C ALA A 164 -11.68 9.79 14.06
N GLY A 165 -11.90 9.91 15.37
CA GLY A 165 -11.05 9.28 16.38
C GLY A 165 -10.98 7.76 16.25
N PHE A 166 -12.15 7.11 16.13
CA PHE A 166 -12.24 5.66 15.97
C PHE A 166 -11.58 5.18 14.67
N THR A 167 -11.71 5.95 13.58
CA THR A 167 -11.05 5.65 12.31
C THR A 167 -9.53 5.72 12.46
N CYS A 168 -9.00 6.73 13.16
CA CYS A 168 -7.57 6.85 13.42
C CYS A 168 -7.05 5.68 14.26
N GLU A 169 -7.76 5.29 15.32
CA GLU A 169 -7.40 4.16 16.18
C GLU A 169 -7.38 2.85 15.40
N ARG A 170 -8.47 2.52 14.69
CA ARG A 170 -8.59 1.34 13.82
C ARG A 170 -7.50 1.26 12.76
N ALA A 171 -7.20 2.39 12.12
CA ALA A 171 -6.15 2.46 11.10
C ALA A 171 -4.77 2.23 11.72
N TYR A 172 -4.51 2.81 12.89
CA TYR A 172 -3.24 2.61 13.59
C TYR A 172 -3.07 1.15 14.03
N GLU A 173 -4.08 0.56 14.67
CA GLU A 173 -4.06 -0.85 15.08
C GLU A 173 -3.75 -1.76 13.88
N GLY A 174 -4.48 -1.60 12.77
CA GLY A 174 -4.28 -2.41 11.57
C GLY A 174 -2.94 -2.20 10.85
N LEU A 175 -2.24 -1.08 11.10
CA LEU A 175 -0.87 -0.86 10.63
C LEU A 175 0.19 -1.41 11.58
N SER A 176 -0.17 -1.63 12.86
CA SER A 176 0.73 -2.07 13.93
C SER A 176 0.73 -3.57 14.18
N GLU A 177 -0.35 -4.27 13.80
CA GLU A 177 -0.38 -5.73 13.62
C GLU A 177 0.54 -6.15 12.47
#